data_AF-A0A9E1INY6-F1
#
_entry.id   AF-A0A9E1INY6-F1
#
_cell.length_a   1.000
_cell.length_b   1.000
_cell.length_c   1.000
_cell.angle_alpha   90.00
_cell.angle_beta   90.00
_cell.angle_gamma   90.00
#
_symmetry.space_group_name_H-M   'P 1'
#
loop_
_entity.id
_entity.type
_entity.pdbx_description
1 polymer ?
#
loop_
_entity_poly.entity_id
_entity_poly.type
_entity_poly.pdbx_seq_one_letter_code
_entity_poly.pdbx_strand_id
1 'polypeptide(L)'
;GEELWEHGDYGHQDGVWEQLVHVPLILHVPQLPPTRISQPVALIDVLPTMVDLLGIDEQHPSWQGQHLFDATRQPVFVQRFNEMAVTADGTKKAAWYWTEEEERQGEKNNWGKPSKRKDVRRRVPNLDNNEWHFFDLENDPTEQRPSFDEDKSLRTHYATWLATTPIAPERDDLAEPVGICSDLSTEEETEHTDALRELGYVE
;
A
#
# COMPACT_ATOMS: atom_id res chain seq x y z
N GLY A 1 -0.41 7.90 -1.05
CA GLY A 1 0.28 9.05 -1.61
C GLY A 1 -0.36 9.41 -2.92
N GLU A 2 0.25 10.32 -3.66
CA GLU A 2 -0.22 10.79 -4.97
C GLU A 2 1.00 10.97 -5.87
N GLU A 3 0.93 10.47 -7.10
CA GLU A 3 1.91 10.77 -8.13
C GLU A 3 1.58 12.13 -8.76
N LEU A 4 2.60 12.96 -8.92
CA LEU A 4 2.55 14.32 -9.46
C LEU A 4 3.45 14.42 -10.71
N TRP A 5 3.30 13.44 -11.62
CA TRP A 5 4.05 13.32 -12.89
C TRP A 5 5.49 12.83 -12.79
N GLU A 6 5.97 12.37 -11.64
CA GLU A 6 7.33 11.83 -11.50
C GLU A 6 7.59 10.61 -12.40
N HIS A 7 6.56 9.80 -12.70
CA HIS A 7 6.67 8.61 -13.56
C HIS A 7 5.73 8.68 -14.76
N GLY A 8 5.29 9.88 -15.12
CA GLY A 8 4.47 10.13 -16.29
C GLY A 8 2.97 9.88 -16.10
N ASP A 9 2.50 9.67 -14.87
CA ASP A 9 1.08 9.64 -14.52
C ASP A 9 0.74 10.68 -13.44
N TYR A 10 -0.56 10.83 -13.19
CA TYR A 10 -1.10 11.70 -12.16
C TYR A 10 -2.19 10.95 -11.41
N GLY A 11 -2.10 10.95 -10.08
CA GLY A 11 -3.06 10.24 -9.24
C GLY A 11 -2.41 9.21 -8.33
N HIS A 12 -3.24 8.47 -7.60
CA HIS A 12 -2.79 7.35 -6.76
C HIS A 12 -3.01 5.97 -7.39
N GLN A 13 -3.38 5.93 -8.68
CA GLN A 13 -4.02 4.74 -9.24
C GLN A 13 -3.04 3.67 -9.67
N ASP A 14 -1.84 4.02 -10.15
CA ASP A 14 -0.95 3.11 -10.88
C ASP A 14 0.44 3.06 -10.23
N GLY A 15 0.95 1.86 -9.93
CA GLY A 15 2.30 1.65 -9.43
C GLY A 15 2.44 1.41 -7.92
N VAL A 16 3.69 1.12 -7.54
CA VAL A 16 4.15 0.95 -6.15
C VAL A 16 5.29 1.93 -5.84
N TRP A 17 5.28 3.10 -6.49
CA TRP A 17 6.29 4.16 -6.36
C TRP A 17 6.33 4.79 -4.97
N GLU A 18 7.48 5.32 -4.55
CA GLU A 18 7.68 5.95 -3.23
C GLU A 18 6.67 7.08 -2.97
N GLN A 19 6.38 7.90 -3.98
CA GLN A 19 5.40 8.99 -3.91
C GLN A 19 3.99 8.48 -3.56
N LEU A 20 3.68 7.24 -3.91
CA LEU A 20 2.40 6.58 -3.65
C LEU A 20 2.37 5.91 -2.27
N VAL A 21 3.48 5.36 -1.80
CA VAL A 21 3.51 4.44 -0.64
C VAL A 21 4.14 5.05 0.60
N HIS A 22 5.11 5.96 0.44
CA HIS A 22 5.78 6.64 1.54
C HIS A 22 5.00 7.90 1.92
N VAL A 23 4.00 7.69 2.76
CA VAL A 23 3.09 8.74 3.24
C VAL A 23 3.48 9.25 4.63
N PRO A 24 3.14 10.50 4.98
CA PRO A 24 3.31 10.99 6.33
C PRO A 24 2.48 10.19 7.35
N LEU A 25 3.14 9.68 8.39
CA LEU A 25 2.49 9.13 9.58
C LEU A 25 2.93 9.95 10.79
N ILE A 26 1.96 10.61 11.45
CA ILE A 26 2.21 11.42 12.64
C ILE A 26 1.30 10.89 13.75
N LEU A 27 1.90 10.46 14.86
CA LEU A 27 1.19 10.01 16.05
C LEU A 27 1.52 10.94 17.21
N HIS A 28 0.48 11.45 17.88
CA HIS A 28 0.64 12.22 19.11
C HIS A 28 0.24 11.35 20.30
N VAL A 29 1.22 10.96 21.11
CA VAL A 29 1.00 10.16 22.31
C VAL A 29 1.34 11.00 23.54
N PRO A 30 0.38 11.27 24.43
CA PRO A 30 0.65 12.00 25.67
C PRO A 30 1.75 11.33 26.48
N GLN A 31 2.61 12.12 27.11
CA GLN A 31 3.66 11.66 28.03
C GLN A 31 4.82 10.88 27.37
N LEU A 32 4.80 10.66 26.05
CA LEU A 32 5.97 10.17 25.32
C LEU A 32 6.82 11.32 24.79
N PRO A 33 8.16 11.18 24.80
CA PRO A 33 9.05 12.18 24.22
C PRO A 33 8.89 12.24 22.68
N PRO A 34 9.06 13.42 22.07
CA PRO A 34 9.11 13.53 20.62
C PRO A 34 10.18 12.62 20.05
N THR A 35 9.77 11.73 19.14
CA THR A 35 10.64 10.72 18.54
C THR A 35 10.41 10.69 17.04
N ARG A 36 11.48 10.57 16.26
CA ARG A 36 11.42 10.29 14.83
C ARG A 36 11.87 8.86 14.58
N ILE A 37 11.02 8.07 13.95
CA ILE A 37 11.33 6.73 13.50
C ILE A 37 11.64 6.82 12.01
N SER A 38 12.88 6.51 11.64
CA SER A 38 13.34 6.57 10.24
C SER A 38 13.24 5.22 9.53
N GLN A 39 13.06 4.13 10.28
CA GLN A 39 12.88 2.80 9.72
C GLN A 39 11.51 2.70 9.02
N PRO A 40 11.39 1.93 7.93
CA PRO A 40 10.12 1.72 7.24
C PRO A 40 9.06 1.12 8.17
N VAL A 41 7.84 1.65 8.07
CA VAL A 41 6.65 1.17 8.75
C VAL A 41 5.50 1.02 7.76
N ALA A 42 4.50 0.23 8.12
CA ALA A 42 3.32 -0.03 7.31
C ALA A 42 2.05 0.35 8.08
N LEU A 43 0.95 0.61 7.35
CA LEU A 43 -0.34 0.93 7.96
C LEU A 43 -0.82 -0.16 8.94
N ILE A 44 -0.53 -1.43 8.65
CA ILE A 44 -0.88 -2.58 9.49
C ILE A 44 -0.21 -2.55 10.88
N ASP A 45 0.84 -1.76 11.06
CA ASP A 45 1.55 -1.59 12.33
C ASP A 45 0.81 -0.66 13.29
N VAL A 46 -0.11 0.18 12.77
CA VAL A 46 -0.85 1.14 13.59
C VAL A 46 -1.75 0.42 14.59
N LEU A 47 -2.46 -0.62 14.17
CA LEU A 47 -3.37 -1.36 15.04
C LEU A 47 -2.66 -1.98 16.27
N PRO A 48 -1.63 -2.85 16.12
CA PRO A 48 -0.95 -3.42 17.27
C PRO A 48 -0.29 -2.34 18.14
N THR A 49 0.15 -1.22 17.57
CA THR A 49 0.68 -0.09 18.34
C THR A 49 -0.39 0.58 19.19
N MET A 50 -1.57 0.83 18.62
CA MET A 50 -2.67 1.47 19.34
C MET A 50 -3.18 0.61 20.49
N VAL A 51 -3.30 -0.70 20.26
CA VAL A 51 -3.76 -1.67 21.27
C VAL A 51 -2.79 -1.71 22.46
N ASP A 52 -1.48 -1.77 22.20
CA ASP A 52 -0.45 -1.72 23.24
C ASP A 52 -0.47 -0.39 24.02
N LEU A 53 -0.50 0.75 23.32
CA LEU A 53 -0.55 2.08 23.95
C LEU A 53 -1.79 2.32 24.80
N LEU A 54 -2.90 1.64 24.49
CA LEU A 54 -4.13 1.68 25.27
C LEU A 54 -4.14 0.70 26.45
N GLY A 55 -3.09 -0.13 26.60
CA GLY A 55 -3.00 -1.15 27.64
C GLY A 55 -3.97 -2.31 27.44
N ILE A 56 -4.37 -2.57 26.19
CA ILE A 56 -5.25 -3.68 25.84
C ILE A 56 -4.35 -4.90 25.58
N ASP A 57 -4.45 -5.91 26.45
CA ASP A 57 -3.71 -7.17 26.31
C ASP A 57 -4.44 -8.11 25.34
N GLU A 58 -4.49 -7.71 24.07
CA GLU A 58 -5.10 -8.48 22.98
C GLU A 58 -4.14 -8.57 21.80
N GLN A 59 -3.82 -9.78 21.38
CA GLN A 59 -3.09 -10.05 20.14
C GLN A 59 -3.85 -11.10 19.36
N HIS A 60 -4.23 -10.76 18.13
CA HIS A 60 -4.84 -11.73 17.24
C HIS A 60 -3.76 -12.42 16.40
N PRO A 61 -3.73 -13.77 16.31
CA PRO A 61 -2.69 -14.50 15.57
C PRO A 61 -2.61 -14.16 14.07
N SER A 62 -3.65 -13.53 13.50
CA SER A 62 -3.65 -13.09 12.10
C SER A 62 -3.09 -11.69 11.89
N TRP A 63 -2.76 -10.94 12.95
CA TRP A 63 -2.12 -9.64 12.79
C TRP A 63 -0.70 -9.82 12.27
N GLN A 64 -0.40 -9.13 11.17
CA GLN A 64 0.90 -9.18 10.51
C GLN A 64 1.77 -7.98 10.88
N GLY A 65 1.16 -6.91 11.43
CA GLY A 65 1.84 -5.69 11.83
C GLY A 65 2.67 -5.89 13.10
N GLN A 66 3.67 -5.03 13.26
CA GLN A 66 4.53 -4.93 14.43
C GLN A 66 4.27 -3.62 15.18
N HIS A 67 4.69 -3.55 16.44
CA HIS A 67 4.58 -2.32 17.20
C HIS A 67 5.53 -1.27 16.60
N LEU A 68 5.06 -0.03 16.39
CA LEU A 68 5.81 1.02 15.70
C LEU A 68 7.13 1.34 16.38
N PHE A 69 7.22 1.15 17.70
CA PHE A 69 8.40 1.49 18.51
C PHE A 69 9.39 0.33 18.68
N ASP A 70 9.17 -0.81 18.01
CA ASP A 70 10.10 -1.93 18.06
C ASP A 70 11.43 -1.59 17.37
N ALA A 71 12.54 -1.85 18.05
CA ALA A 71 13.88 -1.51 17.56
C ALA A 71 14.32 -2.36 16.36
N THR A 72 13.83 -3.60 16.30
CA THR A 72 14.11 -4.55 15.22
C THR A 72 12.85 -4.70 14.39
N ARG A 73 12.90 -4.27 13.13
CA ARG A 73 11.75 -4.29 12.24
C ARG A 73 11.94 -5.28 11.10
N GLN A 74 10.85 -5.96 10.72
CA GLN A 74 10.81 -6.72 9.48
C GLN A 74 10.73 -5.78 8.26
N PRO A 75 11.16 -6.24 7.09
CA PRO A 75 10.94 -5.53 5.84
C PRO A 75 9.46 -5.20 5.62
N VAL A 76 9.21 -4.05 5.00
CA VAL A 76 7.89 -3.61 4.59
C VAL A 76 7.64 -4.04 3.16
N PHE A 77 6.44 -4.56 2.93
CA PHE A 77 5.97 -5.01 1.63
C PHE A 77 4.79 -4.16 1.19
N VAL A 78 4.78 -3.77 -0.07
CA VAL A 78 3.63 -3.14 -0.73
C VAL A 78 3.19 -4.06 -1.85
N GLN A 79 1.90 -4.34 -1.92
CA GLN A 79 1.30 -5.06 -3.03
C GLN A 79 0.14 -4.27 -3.60
N ARG A 80 0.14 -4.09 -4.91
CA ARG A 80 -0.98 -3.52 -5.67
C ARG A 80 -1.29 -4.44 -6.84
N PHE A 81 -2.41 -5.15 -6.78
CA PHE A 81 -2.76 -6.17 -7.78
C PHE A 81 -1.58 -7.15 -8.01
N ASN A 82 -0.95 -7.08 -9.18
CA ASN A 82 0.22 -7.89 -9.55
C ASN A 82 1.55 -7.13 -9.39
N GLU A 83 1.56 -5.88 -8.97
CA GLU A 83 2.78 -5.14 -8.67
C GLU A 83 3.13 -5.34 -7.19
N MET A 84 4.43 -5.38 -6.90
CA MET A 84 4.89 -5.52 -5.52
C MET A 84 6.25 -4.85 -5.35
N ALA A 85 6.45 -4.27 -4.17
CA ALA A 85 7.73 -3.73 -3.75
C ALA A 85 8.06 -4.15 -2.32
N VAL A 86 9.36 -4.23 -2.03
CA VAL A 86 9.91 -4.49 -0.70
C VAL A 86 11.03 -3.52 -0.37
N THR A 87 11.06 -3.05 0.88
CA THR A 87 12.18 -2.32 1.47
C THR A 87 12.45 -2.83 2.89
N ALA A 88 13.72 -3.01 3.25
CA ALA A 88 14.11 -3.49 4.58
C ALA A 88 14.37 -2.34 5.57
N ASP A 89 15.10 -1.32 5.14
CA ASP A 89 15.56 -0.21 5.97
C ASP A 89 15.27 1.17 5.38
N GLY A 90 14.59 1.25 4.23
CA GLY A 90 14.22 2.48 3.56
C GLY A 90 15.32 3.08 2.69
N THR A 91 16.49 2.45 2.60
CA THR A 91 17.61 2.92 1.76
C THR A 91 17.55 2.33 0.36
N LYS A 92 17.04 1.10 0.25
CA LYS A 92 16.90 0.38 -1.02
C LYS A 92 15.50 -0.17 -1.17
N LYS A 93 15.10 -0.32 -2.42
CA LYS A 93 13.83 -0.93 -2.81
C LYS A 93 14.02 -1.90 -3.96
N ALA A 94 13.33 -3.02 -3.87
CA ALA A 94 13.20 -3.96 -4.97
C ALA A 94 11.73 -4.03 -5.34
N ALA A 95 11.41 -3.82 -6.61
CA ALA A 95 10.07 -3.83 -7.13
C ALA A 95 9.95 -4.75 -8.34
N TRP A 96 8.78 -5.34 -8.49
CA TRP A 96 8.39 -6.11 -9.66
C TRP A 96 7.13 -5.49 -10.26
N TYR A 97 7.20 -5.16 -11.55
CA TYR A 97 6.10 -4.60 -12.32
C TYR A 97 5.71 -5.59 -13.42
N TRP A 98 4.42 -5.76 -13.65
CA TRP A 98 3.95 -6.60 -14.74
C TRP A 98 3.81 -5.78 -16.04
N THR A 99 4.59 -6.11 -17.06
CA THR A 99 4.70 -5.35 -18.32
C THR A 99 3.79 -5.86 -19.46
N GLU A 100 3.03 -6.94 -19.27
CA GLU A 100 2.18 -7.46 -20.36
C GLU A 100 0.87 -6.66 -20.47
N GLU A 101 0.84 -5.73 -21.41
CA GLU A 101 -0.35 -5.00 -21.82
C GLU A 101 -1.25 -5.92 -22.66
N GLU A 102 -2.08 -6.78 -22.05
CA GLU A 102 -3.30 -7.22 -22.73
C GLU A 102 -4.30 -6.05 -22.67
N GLU A 103 -4.19 -5.13 -23.63
CA GLU A 103 -5.18 -4.09 -23.89
C GLU A 103 -6.54 -4.74 -24.15
N ARG A 104 -7.35 -4.91 -23.11
CA ARG A 104 -8.78 -5.04 -23.31
C ARG A 104 -9.31 -3.63 -23.54
N GLN A 105 -9.64 -3.29 -24.79
CA GLN A 105 -10.39 -2.08 -25.12
C GLN A 105 -11.72 -2.11 -24.35
N GLY A 106 -11.76 -1.39 -23.23
CA GLY A 106 -12.83 -1.46 -22.24
C GLY A 106 -13.20 -0.08 -21.70
N GLU A 107 -14.49 0.06 -21.40
CA GLU A 107 -15.25 1.29 -21.15
C GLU A 107 -14.56 2.31 -20.25
N LYS A 108 -14.76 3.59 -20.54
CA LYS A 108 -14.18 4.70 -19.79
C LYS A 108 -14.63 4.65 -18.32
N ASN A 109 -13.70 4.87 -17.39
CA ASN A 109 -14.03 5.15 -15.99
C ASN A 109 -14.79 6.49 -15.89
N ASN A 110 -15.27 6.83 -14.68
CA ASN A 110 -16.06 8.05 -14.43
C ASN A 110 -15.30 9.36 -14.74
N TRP A 111 -14.00 9.28 -15.08
CA TRP A 111 -13.13 10.39 -15.46
C TRP A 111 -12.80 10.40 -16.96
N GLY A 112 -13.48 9.57 -17.76
CA GLY A 112 -13.28 9.52 -19.21
C GLY A 112 -11.99 8.80 -19.65
N LYS A 113 -11.15 8.31 -18.73
CA LYS A 113 -9.99 7.46 -19.04
C LYS A 113 -10.47 6.03 -19.33
N PRO A 114 -9.90 5.29 -20.30
CA PRO A 114 -10.25 3.87 -20.51
C PRO A 114 -10.14 3.11 -19.18
N SER A 115 -11.17 2.34 -18.78
CA SER A 115 -11.05 1.53 -17.57
C SER A 115 -10.09 0.38 -17.87
N LYS A 116 -8.93 0.42 -17.23
CA LYS A 116 -7.98 -0.68 -17.19
C LYS A 116 -8.46 -1.73 -16.19
N ARG A 117 -9.72 -2.21 -16.28
CA ARG A 117 -10.15 -3.38 -15.48
C ARG A 117 -9.43 -4.61 -16.04
N LYS A 118 -8.24 -4.86 -15.48
CA LYS A 118 -7.44 -6.04 -15.75
C LYS A 118 -8.17 -7.23 -15.11
N ASP A 119 -8.38 -8.29 -15.88
CA ASP A 119 -8.85 -9.58 -15.36
C ASP A 119 -7.67 -10.20 -14.60
N VAL A 120 -7.44 -9.72 -13.37
CA VAL A 120 -6.26 -10.10 -12.58
C VAL A 120 -6.54 -11.44 -11.92
N ARG A 121 -6.31 -12.54 -12.66
CA ARG A 121 -6.02 -13.81 -11.98
C ARG A 121 -4.70 -13.63 -11.25
N ARG A 122 -4.71 -13.76 -9.92
CA ARG A 122 -3.53 -13.63 -9.04
C ARG A 122 -2.42 -14.54 -9.56
N ARG A 123 -1.42 -13.97 -10.25
CA ARG A 123 -0.20 -14.69 -10.65
C ARG A 123 0.84 -14.51 -9.55
N VAL A 124 1.41 -15.63 -9.10
CA VAL A 124 2.56 -15.62 -8.19
C VAL A 124 3.78 -15.19 -9.00
N PRO A 125 4.57 -14.21 -8.54
CA PRO A 125 5.76 -13.77 -9.27
C PRO A 125 6.76 -14.91 -9.40
N ASN A 126 7.43 -14.97 -10.54
CA ASN A 126 8.56 -15.85 -10.73
C ASN A 126 9.78 -15.24 -10.03
N LEU A 127 10.23 -15.86 -8.94
CA LEU A 127 11.34 -15.36 -8.13
C LEU A 127 12.71 -15.47 -8.85
N ASP A 128 12.77 -16.24 -9.94
CA ASP A 128 14.02 -16.57 -10.65
C ASP A 128 14.24 -15.77 -11.95
N ASN A 129 13.32 -14.86 -12.33
CA ASN A 129 13.46 -14.07 -13.56
C ASN A 129 14.11 -12.68 -13.32
N ASN A 130 14.65 -12.10 -14.39
CA ASN A 130 15.32 -10.79 -14.41
C ASN A 130 14.34 -9.59 -14.40
N GLU A 131 13.09 -9.75 -13.94
CA GLU A 131 12.05 -8.71 -14.01
C GLU A 131 12.04 -7.79 -12.77
N TRP A 132 12.98 -7.98 -11.85
CA TRP A 132 13.10 -7.12 -10.67
C TRP A 132 13.86 -5.85 -11.00
N HIS A 133 13.25 -4.73 -10.64
CA HIS A 133 13.86 -3.41 -10.66
C HIS A 133 14.34 -3.07 -9.25
N PHE A 134 15.57 -2.59 -9.14
CA PHE A 134 16.10 -2.10 -7.86
C PHE A 134 16.25 -0.59 -7.90
N PHE A 135 16.09 0.05 -6.75
CA PHE A 135 16.22 1.47 -6.58
C PHE A 135 17.05 1.76 -5.33
N ASP A 136 17.90 2.78 -5.46
CA ASP A 136 18.66 3.37 -4.35
C ASP A 136 17.88 4.61 -3.90
N LEU A 137 17.11 4.47 -2.82
CA LEU A 137 16.25 5.53 -2.32
C LEU A 137 17.04 6.62 -1.58
N GLU A 138 18.28 6.33 -1.17
CA GLU A 138 19.15 7.32 -0.54
C GLU A 138 19.64 8.34 -1.57
N ASN A 139 20.02 7.88 -2.76
CA ASN A 139 20.56 8.72 -3.83
C ASN A 139 19.52 9.11 -4.90
N ASP A 140 18.42 8.36 -5.03
CA ASP A 140 17.30 8.62 -5.93
C ASP A 140 15.95 8.29 -5.26
N PRO A 141 15.51 9.13 -4.30
CA PRO A 141 14.25 8.91 -3.56
C PRO A 141 13.01 8.97 -4.45
N THR A 142 13.14 9.46 -5.68
CA THR A 142 12.07 9.58 -6.67
C THR A 142 12.03 8.44 -7.67
N GLU A 143 12.93 7.46 -7.54
CA GLU A 143 12.98 6.24 -8.39
C GLU A 143 13.00 6.55 -9.89
N GLN A 144 13.76 7.57 -10.29
CA GLN A 144 13.90 8.00 -11.68
C GLN A 144 14.85 7.10 -12.47
N ARG A 145 15.75 6.41 -11.78
CA ARG A 145 16.80 5.57 -12.37
C ARG A 145 16.86 4.24 -11.63
N PRO A 146 16.74 3.11 -12.36
CA PRO A 146 16.99 1.83 -11.76
C PRO A 146 18.47 1.73 -11.33
N SER A 147 18.69 1.14 -10.17
CA SER A 147 19.99 0.71 -9.69
C SER A 147 20.31 -0.69 -10.20
N PHE A 148 21.58 -0.91 -10.55
CA PHE A 148 22.12 -2.23 -10.87
C PHE A 148 22.82 -2.88 -9.68
N ASP A 149 22.88 -2.19 -8.54
CA ASP A 149 23.35 -2.76 -7.28
C ASP A 149 22.22 -3.59 -6.65
N GLU A 150 22.15 -4.85 -7.07
CA GLU A 150 21.16 -5.80 -6.59
C GLU A 150 21.39 -6.16 -5.12
N ASP A 151 20.58 -5.62 -4.22
CA ASP A 151 20.48 -6.15 -2.87
C ASP A 151 19.64 -7.44 -2.89
N LYS A 152 20.34 -8.57 -3.05
CA LYS A 152 19.71 -9.90 -3.13
C LYS A 152 18.94 -10.28 -1.86
N SER A 153 19.25 -9.67 -0.71
CA SER A 153 18.53 -9.94 0.53
C SER A 153 17.05 -9.55 0.43
N LEU A 154 16.73 -8.49 -0.34
CA LEU A 154 15.35 -8.03 -0.54
C LEU A 154 14.50 -9.09 -1.26
N ARG A 155 15.05 -9.78 -2.26
CA ARG A 155 14.37 -10.92 -2.92
C ARG A 155 14.15 -12.08 -1.94
N THR A 156 15.13 -12.37 -1.09
CA THR A 156 15.01 -13.40 -0.06
C THR A 156 13.92 -13.06 0.95
N HIS A 157 13.89 -11.82 1.44
CA HIS A 157 12.83 -11.34 2.34
C HIS A 157 11.45 -11.52 1.73
N TYR A 158 11.29 -11.19 0.45
CA TYR A 158 10.04 -11.41 -0.26
C TYR A 158 9.68 -12.90 -0.38
N ALA A 159 10.62 -13.76 -0.77
CA ALA A 159 10.37 -15.20 -0.84
C ALA A 159 9.93 -15.78 0.51
N THR A 160 10.55 -15.33 1.61
CA THR A 160 10.18 -15.71 2.98
C THR A 160 8.78 -15.21 3.34
N TRP A 161 8.46 -13.95 3.05
CA TRP A 161 7.13 -13.39 3.29
C TRP A 161 6.05 -14.14 2.51
N LEU A 162 6.30 -14.48 1.25
CA LEU A 162 5.37 -15.20 0.40
C LEU A 162 5.10 -16.63 0.89
N ALA A 163 6.11 -17.29 1.45
CA ALA A 163 5.99 -18.64 2.00
C ALA A 163 5.25 -18.69 3.35
N THR A 164 5.19 -17.56 4.07
CA THR A 164 4.62 -17.47 5.43
C THR A 164 3.31 -16.73 5.48
N THR A 165 3.01 -15.92 4.46
CA THR A 165 1.77 -15.15 4.36
C THR A 165 0.65 -16.06 3.87
N PRO A 166 -0.44 -16.21 4.65
CA PRO A 166 -1.61 -16.95 4.18
C PRO A 166 -2.08 -16.35 2.85
N ILE A 167 -2.18 -17.19 1.82
CA ILE A 167 -2.90 -16.80 0.61
C ILE A 167 -4.34 -16.59 1.06
N ALA A 168 -4.75 -15.32 1.18
CA ALA A 168 -6.16 -15.02 1.40
C ALA A 168 -6.97 -15.85 0.40
N PRO A 169 -8.00 -16.59 0.85
CA PRO A 169 -8.84 -17.34 -0.06
C PRO A 169 -9.32 -16.39 -1.16
N GLU A 170 -9.58 -16.93 -2.36
CA GLU A 170 -10.24 -16.13 -3.39
C GLU A 170 -11.40 -15.37 -2.75
N ARG A 171 -11.50 -14.07 -3.06
CA ARG A 171 -12.64 -13.27 -2.60
C ARG A 171 -13.87 -14.10 -2.92
N ASP A 172 -14.61 -14.46 -1.89
CA ASP A 172 -15.93 -15.02 -2.12
C ASP A 172 -16.74 -13.87 -2.71
N ASP A 173 -16.94 -13.92 -4.03
CA ASP A 173 -17.71 -12.90 -4.75
C ASP A 173 -19.17 -12.87 -4.28
N LEU A 174 -19.59 -13.86 -3.48
CA LEU A 174 -20.90 -13.95 -2.82
C LEU A 174 -20.84 -13.58 -1.33
N ALA A 175 -19.67 -13.24 -0.77
CA ALA A 175 -19.60 -12.75 0.61
C ALA A 175 -20.29 -11.40 0.72
N GLU A 176 -21.23 -11.32 1.66
CA GLU A 176 -21.85 -10.07 2.08
C GLU A 176 -20.74 -9.07 2.46
N PRO A 177 -20.68 -7.89 1.82
CA PRO A 177 -19.65 -6.90 2.11
C PRO A 177 -19.68 -6.52 3.60
N VAL A 178 -18.59 -6.77 4.31
CA VAL A 178 -18.45 -6.34 5.70
C VAL A 178 -18.11 -4.85 5.69
N GLY A 179 -19.10 -4.00 5.97
CA GLY A 179 -18.89 -2.56 6.11
C GLY A 179 -18.85 -1.77 4.81
N ILE A 180 -19.67 -2.11 3.81
CA ILE A 180 -20.25 -1.01 3.02
C ILE A 180 -21.16 -0.28 4.00
N CYS A 181 -20.95 1.02 4.19
CA CYS A 181 -21.98 1.87 4.79
C CYS A 181 -23.16 1.85 3.81
N SER A 182 -24.01 0.83 3.94
CA SER A 182 -25.20 0.63 3.11
C SER A 182 -26.38 1.47 3.59
N ASP A 183 -26.22 2.09 4.75
CA ASP A 183 -27.30 2.71 5.50
C ASP A 183 -26.87 4.13 5.91
N LEU A 184 -26.56 4.99 4.93
CA LEU A 184 -27.01 6.36 5.12
C LEU A 184 -28.50 6.32 4.81
N SER A 185 -29.31 6.59 5.82
CA SER A 185 -30.72 6.90 5.57
C SER A 185 -30.78 8.05 4.55
N THR A 186 -31.85 8.11 3.75
CA THR A 186 -32.05 9.23 2.79
C THR A 186 -32.01 10.60 3.46
N GLU A 187 -32.26 10.67 4.78
CA GLU A 187 -32.07 11.86 5.61
C GLU A 187 -30.59 12.20 5.83
N GLU A 188 -29.73 11.24 6.18
CA GLU A 188 -28.28 11.48 6.37
C GLU A 188 -27.53 11.78 5.07
N GLU A 189 -27.98 11.23 3.94
CA GLU A 189 -27.44 11.54 2.61
C GLU A 189 -27.76 13.00 2.21
N THR A 190 -28.94 13.50 2.57
CA THR A 190 -29.34 14.90 2.35
C THR A 190 -28.54 15.85 3.25
N GLU A 191 -28.35 15.49 4.53
CA GLU A 191 -27.60 16.31 5.49
C GLU A 191 -26.11 16.42 5.12
N HIS A 192 -25.48 15.33 4.66
CA HIS A 192 -24.11 15.37 4.13
C HIS A 192 -24.01 16.17 2.83
N THR A 193 -24.98 16.02 1.91
CA THR A 193 -24.94 16.74 0.63
C THR A 193 -25.12 18.25 0.84
N ASP A 194 -25.98 18.65 1.80
CA ASP A 194 -26.16 20.04 2.17
C ASP A 194 -24.92 20.62 2.87
N ALA A 195 -24.28 19.87 3.77
CA ALA A 195 -23.00 20.26 4.36
C ALA A 195 -21.90 20.43 3.29
N LEU A 196 -21.87 19.55 2.28
CA LEU A 196 -20.92 19.66 1.16
C LEU A 196 -21.24 20.84 0.24
N ARG A 197 -22.51 21.21 0.05
CA ARG A 197 -22.92 22.45 -0.66
C ARG A 197 -22.52 23.71 0.11
N GLU A 198 -22.73 23.75 1.43
CA GLU A 198 -22.29 24.89 2.26
C GLU A 198 -20.77 25.10 2.19
N LEU A 199 -20.02 24.00 2.06
CA LEU A 199 -18.57 24.01 1.87
C LEU A 199 -18.14 24.22 0.39
N GLY A 200 -19.07 24.30 -0.56
CA GLY A 200 -18.83 24.58 -1.97
C GLY A 200 -18.27 23.40 -2.80
N TYR A 201 -18.39 22.17 -2.31
CA TYR A 201 -17.92 20.96 -3.01
C TYR A 201 -18.96 20.38 -3.98
N VAL A 202 -20.22 20.77 -3.84
CA VAL A 202 -21.34 20.36 -4.69
C VAL A 202 -22.11 21.63 -5.08
N GLU A 203 -22.52 21.74 -6.35
CA GLU A 203 -23.38 22.84 -6.84
C GLU A 203 -24.85 22.71 -6.42
#